data_AF-A0A5C2M757-F1
#
_entry.id   AF-A0A5C2M757-F1
#
_cell.length_a   1.000
_cell.length_b   1.000
_cell.length_c   1.000
_cell.angle_alpha   90.00
_cell.angle_beta   90.00
_cell.angle_gamma   90.00
#
_symmetry.space_group_name_H-M   'P 1'
#
loop_
_entity.id
_entity.type
_entity.pdbx_description
1 polymer ?
#
loop_
_entity_poly.entity_id
_entity_poly.type
_entity_poly.pdbx_seq_one_letter_code
_entity_poly.pdbx_strand_id
1 'polypeptide(L)' 'MPPRWPRKPDRRDPSYRRLDDRMNFAVHVALFAAFNSGGWFWHQVQPTAVPFMPTVTLVWLTLLAGHALYVFAIARY' A
#
# COMPACT_ATOMS: atom_id res chain seq x y z
N MET A 1 19.71 -4.42 -20.36
CA MET A 1 18.35 -4.05 -20.84
C MET A 1 17.44 -3.96 -19.62
N PRO A 2 16.49 -3.00 -19.55
CA PRO A 2 15.53 -2.98 -18.45
C PRO A 2 14.74 -4.29 -18.44
N PRO A 3 14.40 -4.85 -17.27
CA PRO A 3 13.57 -6.06 -17.18
C PRO A 3 12.26 -5.85 -17.94
N ARG A 4 11.90 -6.80 -18.80
CA ARG A 4 10.63 -6.77 -19.55
C ARG A 4 9.80 -7.99 -19.19
N TRP A 5 8.49 -7.79 -19.09
CA TRP A 5 7.56 -8.90 -18.99
C TRP A 5 7.61 -9.71 -20.29
N PRO A 6 7.85 -11.03 -20.26
CA PRO A 6 8.24 -11.79 -21.44
C PRO A 6 7.09 -12.08 -22.43
N ARG A 7 5.84 -11.87 -22.01
CA ARG A 7 4.63 -12.19 -22.78
C ARG A 7 3.57 -11.12 -22.59
N LYS A 8 2.46 -11.19 -23.31
CA LYS A 8 1.32 -10.30 -23.05
C LYS A 8 0.81 -10.53 -21.61
N PRO A 9 0.61 -9.47 -20.80
CA PRO A 9 0.01 -9.61 -19.48
C PRO A 9 -1.38 -10.22 -19.56
N ASP A 10 -1.63 -11.26 -18.76
CA ASP A 10 -2.93 -11.91 -18.60
C ASP A 10 -3.14 -12.19 -17.11
N ARG A 11 -4.25 -11.71 -16.54
CA ARG A 11 -4.57 -11.94 -15.11
C ARG A 11 -4.84 -13.41 -14.79
N ARG A 12 -5.02 -14.29 -15.78
CA ARG A 12 -5.06 -15.74 -15.56
C ARG A 12 -3.69 -16.34 -15.25
N ASP A 13 -2.61 -15.60 -15.53
CA ASP A 13 -1.25 -16.05 -15.25
C ASP A 13 -0.85 -15.84 -13.77
N PRO A 14 -0.51 -16.92 -13.05
CA PRO A 14 0.06 -16.88 -11.69
C PRO A 14 1.18 -15.87 -11.50
N SER A 15 2.15 -15.86 -12.41
CA SER A 15 3.33 -15.00 -12.26
C SER A 15 2.99 -13.53 -12.42
N TYR A 16 2.07 -13.21 -13.33
CA TYR A 16 1.64 -11.84 -13.56
C TYR A 16 0.82 -11.33 -12.37
N ARG A 17 -0.15 -12.10 -11.88
CA ARG A 17 -0.94 -11.72 -10.70
C ARG A 17 -0.07 -11.42 -9.49
N ARG A 18 0.91 -12.28 -9.20
CA ARG A 18 1.83 -12.08 -8.08
C ARG A 18 2.60 -10.77 -8.19
N LEU A 19 3.04 -10.41 -9.40
CA LEU A 19 3.77 -9.16 -9.64
C LEU A 19 2.82 -7.95 -9.53
N ASP A 20 1.65 -8.02 -10.16
CA ASP A 20 0.62 -6.97 -10.16
C ASP A 20 0.18 -6.63 -8.73
N ASP A 21 -0.17 -7.65 -7.93
CA ASP A 21 -0.66 -7.46 -6.57
C ASP A 21 0.44 -6.87 -5.64
N ARG A 22 1.72 -7.23 -5.86
CA ARG A 22 2.85 -6.62 -5.12
C ARG A 22 3.10 -5.18 -5.52
N MET A 23 2.99 -4.84 -6.81
CA MET A 23 3.09 -3.45 -7.25
C MET A 23 1.95 -2.61 -6.70
N ASN A 24 0.73 -3.14 -6.75
CA ASN A 24 -0.44 -2.48 -6.17
C ASN A 24 -0.25 -2.25 -4.66
N PHE A 25 0.23 -3.25 -3.93
CA PHE A 25 0.59 -3.09 -2.52
C PHE A 25 1.64 -1.99 -2.30
N ALA A 26 2.71 -1.94 -3.10
CA ALA A 26 3.74 -0.91 -3.00
C ALA A 26 3.16 0.51 -3.22
N VAL A 27 2.22 0.69 -4.15
CA VAL A 27 1.53 1.98 -4.35
C VAL A 27 0.72 2.37 -3.11
N HIS A 28 0.01 1.42 -2.48
CA HIS A 28 -0.71 1.70 -1.23
C HIS A 28 0.22 2.10 -0.09
N VAL A 29 1.40 1.47 0.02
CA VAL A 29 2.44 1.86 0.98
C VAL A 29 2.93 3.29 0.71
N ALA A 30 3.19 3.63 -0.55
CA ALA A 30 3.63 4.98 -0.93
C ALA A 30 2.59 6.04 -0.59
N LEU A 31 1.31 5.78 -0.88
CA LEU A 31 0.21 6.68 -0.50
C LEU A 31 0.09 6.81 1.02
N PHE A 32 0.11 5.69 1.74
CA PHE A 32 0.08 5.70 3.21
C PHE A 32 1.21 6.59 3.76
N ALA A 33 2.45 6.42 3.28
CA ALA A 33 3.59 7.20 3.72
C ALA A 33 3.43 8.69 3.40
N ALA A 34 3.03 9.04 2.18
CA ALA A 34 2.87 10.43 1.75
C ALA A 34 1.79 11.18 2.55
N PHE A 35 0.61 10.58 2.71
CA PHE A 35 -0.50 11.22 3.44
C PHE A 35 -0.25 11.27 4.94
N ASN A 36 0.26 10.19 5.55
CA ASN A 36 0.50 10.19 6.99
C ASN A 36 1.65 11.11 7.37
N SER A 37 2.74 11.17 6.59
CA SER A 37 3.84 12.10 6.88
C SER A 37 3.40 13.56 6.80
N GLY A 38 2.65 13.95 5.76
CA GLY A 38 2.09 15.29 5.64
C GLY A 38 1.06 15.62 6.74
N GLY A 39 0.17 14.68 7.05
CA GLY A 39 -0.84 14.84 8.10
C GLY A 39 -0.21 14.97 9.50
N TRP A 40 0.80 14.15 9.81
CA TRP A 40 1.53 14.25 11.07
C TRP A 40 2.36 15.53 11.15
N PHE A 41 2.98 15.99 10.05
CA PHE A 41 3.65 17.29 10.02
C PHE A 41 2.68 18.43 10.41
N TRP A 42 1.48 18.46 9.82
CA TRP A 42 0.48 19.48 10.16
C TRP A 42 -0.04 19.36 11.60
N HIS A 43 -0.20 18.14 12.10
CA HIS A 43 -0.55 17.89 13.51
C HIS A 43 0.49 18.47 14.47
N GLN A 44 1.77 18.44 14.13
CA GLN A 44 2.82 19.06 14.96
C GLN A 44 2.77 20.59 14.94
N VAL A 45 2.41 21.19 13.81
CA VAL A 45 2.29 22.66 13.66
C VAL A 45 1.03 23.18 14.36
N GLN A 46 -0.08 22.47 14.21
CA GLN A 46 -1.37 22.83 14.80
C GLN A 46 -2.08 21.57 15.32
N PRO A 47 -1.82 21.16 16.58
CA PRO A 47 -2.33 19.89 17.14
C PRO A 47 -3.85 19.73 17.09
N THR A 48 -4.58 20.85 17.14
CA THR A 48 -6.05 20.86 17.11
C THR A 48 -6.65 20.82 15.71
N ALA A 49 -5.85 21.01 14.64
CA ALA A 49 -6.36 21.06 13.27
C ALA A 49 -6.74 19.69 12.71
N VAL A 50 -6.04 18.63 13.14
CA VAL A 50 -6.23 17.25 12.66
C VAL A 50 -6.28 16.27 13.83
N PRO A 51 -7.27 16.36 14.73
CA PRO A 51 -7.35 15.53 15.94
C PRO A 51 -7.59 14.04 15.61
N PHE A 52 -8.10 13.75 14.42
CA PHE A 52 -8.38 12.39 13.94
C PHE A 52 -7.15 11.68 13.34
N MET A 53 -5.99 12.35 13.24
CA MET A 53 -4.79 11.73 12.63
C MET A 53 -4.42 10.38 13.26
N PRO A 54 -4.36 10.24 14.60
CA PRO A 54 -4.06 8.95 15.22
C PRO A 54 -5.00 7.83 14.77
N THR A 55 -6.31 8.11 14.72
CA THR A 55 -7.32 7.14 14.28
C THR A 55 -7.17 6.79 12.81
N VAL A 56 -6.96 7.78 11.93
CA VAL A 56 -6.77 7.56 10.49
C VAL A 56 -5.50 6.73 10.22
N THR A 57 -4.38 7.08 10.87
CA THR A 57 -3.13 6.32 10.75
C THR A 57 -3.32 4.86 11.18
N LEU A 58 -3.93 4.63 12.34
CA LEU A 58 -4.13 3.27 12.87
C LEU A 58 -5.04 2.42 11.97
N VAL A 59 -6.20 2.95 11.58
CA VAL A 59 -7.15 2.21 10.72
C VAL A 59 -6.51 1.90 9.37
N TRP A 60 -5.84 2.87 8.75
CA TRP A 60 -5.20 2.65 7.46
C TRP A 60 -4.02 1.69 7.58
N LEU A 61 -3.22 1.76 8.65
CA LEU A 61 -2.14 0.80 8.91
C LEU A 61 -2.69 -0.63 9.06
N THR A 62 -3.81 -0.81 9.76
CA THR A 62 -4.48 -2.12 9.86
C THR A 62 -4.91 -2.65 8.50
N LEU A 63 -5.52 -1.80 7.65
CA LEU A 63 -5.89 -2.19 6.28
C LEU A 63 -4.66 -2.56 5.43
N LEU A 64 -3.57 -1.80 5.56
CA LEU A 64 -2.32 -2.05 4.86
C LEU A 64 -1.68 -3.37 5.32
N ALA A 65 -1.71 -3.66 6.62
CA ALA A 65 -1.26 -4.93 7.17
C ALA A 65 -2.12 -6.11 6.67
N GLY A 66 -3.45 -5.94 6.61
CA GLY A 66 -4.35 -6.92 6.03
C GLY A 66 -4.05 -7.18 4.55
N HIS A 67 -3.78 -6.13 3.77
CA HIS A 67 -3.37 -6.25 2.37
C HIS A 67 -2.01 -6.96 2.24
N ALA A 68 -1.04 -6.64 3.08
CA ALA A 68 0.25 -7.32 3.12
C ALA A 68 0.08 -8.82 3.42
N LEU A 69 -0.69 -9.17 4.45
CA LEU A 69 -0.99 -10.56 4.81
C LEU A 69 -1.62 -11.30 3.63
N TYR A 70 -2.58 -10.68 2.95
CA TYR A 70 -3.19 -11.28 1.77
C TYR A 70 -2.15 -11.56 0.68
N VAL A 71 -1.37 -10.55 0.27
CA VAL A 71 -0.43 -10.65 -0.86
C VAL A 71 0.73 -11.60 -0.60
N PHE A 72 1.25 -11.64 0.63
CA PHE A 72 2.45 -12.39 0.96
C PHE A 72 2.20 -13.76 1.59
N ALA A 73 1.08 -13.97 2.30
CA ALA A 73 0.83 -15.20 3.04
C ALA A 73 -0.39 -16.01 2.55
N ILE A 74 -1.45 -15.35 2.10
CA ILE A 74 -2.72 -16.03 1.79
C ILE A 74 -2.85 -16.33 0.29
N ALA A 75 -2.47 -15.38 -0.55
CA ALA A 75 -2.79 -15.44 -1.96
C ALA A 75 -2.06 -16.58 -2.68
N ARG A 76 -2.87 -17.45 -3.31
CA ARG A 76 -2.41 -18.60 -4.09
C ARG A 76 -2.41 -18.20 -5.56
N TYR A 77 -1.25 -17.72 -6.00
CA TYR A 77 -1.01 -17.39 -7.40
C TYR A 77 -0.54 -18.60 -8.16
#